data_AF-A0A699SGT7-F1
#
_entry.id   AF-A0A699SGT7-F1
#
_cell.length_a   1.000
_cell.length_b   1.000
_cell.length_c   1.000
_cell.angle_alpha   90.00
_cell.angle_beta   90.00
_cell.angle_gamma   90.00
#
_symmetry.space_group_name_H-M   'P 1'
#
loop_
_entity.id
_entity.type
_entity.pdbx_description
1 polymer ?
#
loop_
_entity_poly.entity_id
_entity_poly.type
_entity_poly.pdbx_seq_one_letter_code
_entity_poly.pdbx_strand_id
1 'polypeptide(L)'
;MCDKKTSVLFTDTECVILSPDFKLLDESQVLLRVPRKNNIYSVDLKNVAPSGGLICLFEKDTLDESNLWHRRLGHISFKTMNKLVRGNLVRGLPSKKFENDQTCVACYKGTQPKPSCKTKTVSSISQPLQMLHMDFFGPTFVKTLMKKMYCLVVTDDYSRFSWVFFLATKDETNRILKAFKHE
;
A
#
# COMPACT_ATOMS: atom_id res chain seq x y z
N MET A 1 7.97 -25.95 -17.18
CA MET A 1 7.15 -26.97 -17.89
C MET A 1 6.06 -26.34 -18.77
N CYS A 2 5.52 -25.17 -18.43
CA CYS A 2 4.34 -24.58 -19.07
C CYS A 2 4.51 -24.20 -20.56
N ASP A 3 5.72 -23.88 -21.02
CA ASP A 3 5.92 -23.35 -22.38
C ASP A 3 6.39 -24.40 -23.40
N LYS A 4 6.52 -25.66 -23.00
CA LYS A 4 7.04 -26.75 -23.85
C LYS A 4 5.96 -27.63 -24.48
N LYS A 5 4.68 -27.22 -24.50
CA LYS A 5 3.54 -28.04 -25.01
C LYS A 5 3.40 -29.41 -24.32
N THR A 6 3.80 -29.52 -23.05
CA THR A 6 3.62 -30.74 -22.27
C THR A 6 2.15 -30.92 -21.89
N SER A 7 1.65 -32.15 -21.93
CA SER A 7 0.28 -32.47 -21.53
C SER A 7 0.27 -32.98 -20.10
N VAL A 8 -0.76 -32.62 -19.32
CA VAL A 8 -0.90 -33.07 -17.92
C VAL A 8 -2.21 -33.80 -17.77
N LEU A 9 -2.16 -35.06 -17.32
CA LEU A 9 -3.31 -35.91 -17.07
C LEU A 9 -3.50 -36.07 -15.56
N PHE A 10 -4.67 -35.70 -15.06
CA PHE A 10 -5.06 -35.92 -13.67
C PHE A 10 -6.00 -37.10 -13.57
N THR A 11 -5.65 -38.08 -12.74
CA THR A 11 -6.51 -39.20 -12.35
C THR A 11 -6.86 -39.09 -10.88
N ASP A 12 -7.79 -39.91 -10.43
CA ASP A 12 -8.18 -40.02 -9.02
C ASP A 12 -7.02 -40.42 -8.10
N THR A 13 -6.03 -41.14 -8.64
CA THR A 13 -4.89 -41.72 -7.90
C THR A 13 -3.56 -41.02 -8.15
N GLU A 14 -3.35 -40.45 -9.33
CA GLU A 14 -2.07 -39.82 -9.72
C GLU A 14 -2.21 -38.72 -10.76
N CYS A 15 -1.20 -37.87 -10.88
CA CYS A 15 -1.03 -36.91 -11.94
C CYS A 15 0.17 -37.31 -12.79
N VAL A 16 -0.02 -37.36 -14.11
CA VAL A 16 0.98 -37.80 -15.07
C VAL A 16 1.30 -36.66 -16.03
N ILE A 17 2.57 -36.30 -16.15
CA ILE A 17 3.06 -35.30 -17.10
C ILE A 17 3.63 -36.04 -18.31
N LEU A 18 3.12 -35.72 -19.49
CA LEU A 18 3.45 -36.38 -20.75
C LEU A 18 4.28 -35.44 -21.63
N SER A 19 5.18 -36.05 -22.42
CA SER A 19 5.93 -35.33 -23.43
C SER A 19 5.00 -34.78 -24.54
N PRO A 20 5.43 -33.74 -25.28
CA PRO A 20 4.59 -33.09 -26.28
C PRO A 20 4.19 -34.02 -27.45
N ASP A 21 5.01 -35.03 -27.74
CA ASP A 21 4.84 -35.95 -28.87
C ASP A 21 4.17 -37.26 -28.46
N PHE A 22 3.38 -37.24 -27.38
CA PHE A 22 2.78 -38.45 -26.80
C PHE A 22 1.96 -39.24 -27.83
N LYS A 23 2.40 -40.46 -28.14
CA LYS A 23 1.65 -41.45 -28.90
C LYS A 23 1.23 -42.54 -27.93
N LEU A 24 -0.06 -42.89 -27.93
CA LEU A 24 -0.78 -43.77 -27.00
C LEU A 24 -0.18 -45.17 -26.71
N LEU A 25 0.94 -45.55 -27.33
CA LEU A 25 1.52 -46.89 -27.28
C LEU A 25 2.84 -47.00 -26.50
N ASP A 26 3.40 -45.91 -25.96
CA ASP A 26 4.72 -45.96 -25.34
C ASP A 26 4.77 -45.31 -23.94
N GLU A 27 4.92 -46.14 -22.91
CA GLU A 27 5.13 -45.70 -21.51
C GLU A 27 6.44 -44.92 -21.33
N SER A 28 7.38 -45.01 -22.27
CA SER A 28 8.65 -44.28 -22.25
C SER A 28 8.50 -42.76 -22.38
N GLN A 29 7.30 -42.29 -22.73
CA GLN A 29 6.99 -40.88 -22.97
C GLN A 29 6.39 -40.15 -21.75
N VAL A 30 6.29 -40.84 -20.60
CA VAL A 30 5.90 -40.26 -19.31
C VAL A 30 7.09 -39.54 -18.67
N LEU A 31 6.96 -38.23 -18.48
CA LEU A 31 8.01 -37.38 -17.91
C LEU A 31 8.02 -37.39 -16.39
N LEU A 32 6.83 -37.47 -15.77
CA LEU A 32 6.69 -37.46 -14.32
C LEU A 32 5.37 -38.10 -13.90
N ARG A 33 5.41 -38.94 -12.85
CA ARG A 33 4.21 -39.41 -12.14
C ARG A 33 4.22 -38.85 -10.72
N VAL A 34 3.10 -38.28 -10.31
CA VAL A 34 2.91 -37.66 -9.01
C VAL A 34 1.70 -38.31 -8.32
N PRO A 35 1.89 -39.12 -7.27
CA PRO A 35 0.78 -39.75 -6.58
C PRO A 35 -0.07 -38.71 -5.83
N ARG A 36 -1.38 -38.95 -5.78
CA ARG A 36 -2.32 -38.15 -5.00
C ARG A 36 -2.33 -38.62 -3.56
N LYS A 37 -2.08 -37.72 -2.62
CA LYS A 37 -2.16 -37.98 -1.18
C LYS A 37 -2.97 -36.88 -0.51
N ASN A 38 -3.99 -37.26 0.26
CA ASN A 38 -4.89 -36.31 0.95
C ASN A 38 -5.47 -35.24 0.01
N ASN A 39 -5.91 -35.66 -1.18
CA ASN A 39 -6.41 -34.79 -2.25
C ASN A 39 -5.39 -33.79 -2.86
N ILE A 40 -4.11 -33.92 -2.54
CA ILE A 40 -3.03 -33.07 -3.06
C ILE A 40 -2.04 -33.92 -3.85
N TYR A 41 -1.60 -33.43 -5.00
CA TYR A 41 -0.49 -34.01 -5.77
C TYR A 41 0.80 -33.31 -5.33
N SER A 42 1.65 -34.02 -4.59
CA SER A 42 2.90 -33.47 -4.05
C SER A 42 4.10 -34.16 -4.71
N VAL A 43 4.96 -33.37 -5.33
CA VAL A 43 6.23 -33.85 -5.91
C VAL A 43 7.40 -33.26 -5.12
N ASP A 44 8.30 -34.11 -4.65
CA ASP A 44 9.59 -33.67 -4.12
C ASP A 44 10.64 -33.73 -5.24
N LEU A 45 11.00 -32.57 -5.75
CA LEU A 45 11.93 -32.41 -6.87
C LEU A 45 13.40 -32.53 -6.45
N LYS A 46 13.70 -32.69 -5.14
CA LYS A 46 15.09 -32.77 -4.64
C LYS A 46 15.82 -34.05 -5.07
N ASN A 47 15.08 -35.12 -5.33
CA ASN A 47 15.63 -36.46 -5.64
C ASN A 47 15.36 -36.93 -7.08
N VAL A 48 14.83 -36.06 -7.95
CA VAL A 48 14.52 -36.42 -9.33
C VAL A 48 15.78 -36.25 -10.18
N ALA A 49 16.37 -37.35 -10.63
CA ALA A 49 17.41 -37.32 -11.64
C ALA A 49 16.80 -36.78 -12.94
N PRO A 50 17.34 -35.71 -13.55
CA PRO A 50 16.77 -35.15 -14.77
C PRO A 50 17.00 -36.11 -15.94
N SER A 51 16.02 -36.96 -16.23
CA SER A 51 15.99 -37.68 -17.50
C SER A 51 15.49 -36.70 -18.57
N GLY A 52 16.38 -36.36 -19.52
CA GLY A 52 16.01 -35.61 -20.72
C GLY A 52 15.60 -34.15 -20.51
N GLY A 53 16.52 -33.26 -20.13
CA GLY A 53 16.42 -31.82 -20.43
C GLY A 53 15.25 -31.03 -19.81
N LEU A 54 14.57 -31.59 -18.79
CA LEU A 54 13.55 -30.90 -18.01
C LEU A 54 14.19 -29.99 -16.95
N ILE A 55 14.92 -28.97 -17.40
CA ILE A 55 15.32 -27.87 -16.52
C ILE A 55 14.11 -26.95 -16.41
N CYS A 56 13.35 -27.07 -15.33
CA CYS A 56 12.42 -26.01 -14.94
C CYS A 56 13.23 -24.98 -14.16
N LEU A 57 13.22 -23.72 -14.60
CA LEU A 57 13.76 -22.62 -13.81
C LEU A 57 12.91 -22.52 -12.54
N PHE A 58 13.47 -22.95 -11.41
CA PHE A 58 12.95 -22.60 -10.11
C PHE A 58 13.66 -21.33 -9.68
N GLU A 59 12.88 -20.27 -9.49
CA GLU A 59 13.37 -19.12 -8.75
C GLU A 59 13.59 -19.59 -7.31
N LYS A 60 14.86 -19.79 -6.95
CA LYS A 60 15.27 -20.08 -5.58
C LYS A 60 15.07 -18.78 -4.82
N ASP A 61 13.84 -18.58 -4.33
CA ASP A 61 13.39 -17.37 -3.65
C ASP A 61 13.94 -17.29 -2.23
N THR A 62 15.25 -17.55 -2.07
CA THR A 62 15.99 -17.36 -0.83
C THR A 62 16.27 -15.90 -0.56
N LEU A 63 16.01 -14.99 -1.51
CA LEU A 63 16.50 -13.62 -1.40
C LEU A 63 15.63 -12.71 -0.53
N ASP A 64 14.36 -13.00 -0.20
CA ASP A 64 13.73 -12.11 0.79
C ASP A 64 12.46 -12.57 1.54
N GLU A 65 12.52 -13.72 2.20
CA GLU A 65 11.50 -14.03 3.21
C GLU A 65 11.34 -12.90 4.25
N SER A 66 12.42 -12.16 4.54
CA SER A 66 12.37 -11.01 5.45
C SER A 66 11.49 -9.88 4.90
N ASN A 67 11.69 -9.45 3.65
CA ASN A 67 10.82 -8.46 3.02
C ASN A 67 9.40 -8.99 2.78
N LEU A 68 9.21 -10.30 2.57
CA LEU A 68 7.88 -10.89 2.49
C LEU A 68 7.11 -10.70 3.80
N TRP A 69 7.73 -11.04 4.94
CA TRP A 69 7.11 -10.83 6.25
C TRP A 69 6.96 -9.35 6.61
N HIS A 70 7.92 -8.51 6.23
CA HIS A 70 7.80 -7.05 6.33
C HIS A 70 6.56 -6.52 5.61
N ARG A 71 6.30 -6.95 4.37
CA ARG A 71 5.09 -6.57 3.61
C ARG A 71 3.82 -7.15 4.24
N ARG A 72 3.81 -8.42 4.64
CA ARG A 72 2.66 -9.09 5.28
C ARG A 72 2.23 -8.43 6.59
N LEU A 73 3.19 -7.92 7.36
CA LEU A 73 2.94 -7.26 8.64
C LEU A 73 2.71 -5.75 8.51
N GLY A 74 2.41 -5.25 7.31
CA GLY A 74 2.09 -3.83 7.10
C GLY A 74 3.30 -2.91 7.19
N HIS A 75 4.44 -3.35 6.65
CA HIS A 75 5.66 -2.54 6.54
C HIS A 75 6.29 -2.15 7.88
N ILE A 76 6.09 -2.95 8.93
CA ILE A 76 6.74 -2.72 10.23
C ILE A 76 8.27 -2.80 10.12
N SER A 77 8.97 -2.03 10.95
CA SER A 77 10.44 -2.08 10.97
C SER A 77 10.97 -3.48 11.31
N PHE A 78 12.08 -3.88 10.69
CA PHE A 78 12.76 -5.14 11.02
C PHE A 78 13.16 -5.23 12.50
N LYS A 79 13.47 -4.09 13.14
CA LYS A 79 13.71 -4.01 14.59
C LYS A 79 12.47 -4.39 15.39
N THR A 80 11.29 -3.93 14.98
CA THR A 80 10.01 -4.31 15.59
C THR A 80 9.73 -5.79 15.36
N MET A 81 9.93 -6.29 14.14
CA MET A 81 9.75 -7.70 13.82
C MET A 81 10.62 -8.62 14.68
N ASN A 82 11.91 -8.26 14.87
CA ASN A 82 12.81 -8.98 15.77
C ASN A 82 12.39 -8.91 17.25
N LYS A 83 11.74 -7.82 17.69
CA LYS A 83 11.13 -7.76 19.03
C LYS A 83 9.96 -8.74 19.15
N LEU A 84 9.11 -8.82 18.12
CA LEU A 84 7.96 -9.74 18.09
C LEU A 84 8.41 -11.21 18.15
N VAL A 85 9.47 -11.55 17.41
CA VAL A 85 10.07 -12.90 17.44
C VAL A 85 10.60 -13.23 18.83
N ARG A 86 11.44 -12.37 19.42
CA ARG A 86 12.02 -12.63 20.75
C ARG A 86 10.96 -12.75 21.86
N GLY A 87 9.86 -12.02 21.73
CA GLY A 87 8.75 -12.07 22.67
C GLY A 87 7.71 -13.16 22.36
N ASN A 88 7.88 -13.95 21.30
CA ASN A 88 6.90 -14.92 20.81
C ASN A 88 5.47 -14.35 20.71
N LEU A 89 5.34 -13.09 20.29
CA LEU A 89 4.07 -12.33 20.36
C LEU A 89 3.12 -12.60 19.18
N VAL A 90 3.61 -13.25 18.12
CA VAL A 90 2.85 -13.48 16.88
C VAL A 90 2.93 -14.94 16.49
N ARG A 91 1.77 -15.61 16.42
CA ARG A 91 1.67 -16.99 15.96
C ARG A 91 1.98 -17.08 14.46
N GLY A 92 2.83 -18.02 14.07
CA GLY A 92 3.18 -18.29 12.67
C GLY A 92 4.27 -17.40 12.09
N LEU A 93 4.81 -16.45 12.86
CA LEU A 93 6.01 -15.71 12.47
C LEU A 93 7.25 -16.62 12.64
N PRO A 94 8.11 -16.77 11.63
CA PRO A 94 9.31 -17.59 11.73
C PRO A 94 10.21 -17.15 12.88
N SER A 95 10.69 -18.11 13.67
CA SER A 95 11.64 -17.91 14.76
C SER A 95 13.07 -17.72 14.22
N LYS A 96 13.27 -16.66 13.44
CA LYS A 96 14.56 -16.28 12.87
C LYS A 96 14.83 -14.79 13.07
N LYS A 97 16.09 -14.40 12.90
CA LYS A 97 16.47 -13.00 12.84
C LYS A 97 16.13 -12.46 11.45
N PHE A 98 15.39 -11.36 11.42
CA PHE A 98 15.06 -10.62 10.21
C PHE A 98 16.11 -9.54 9.97
N GLU A 99 16.75 -9.59 8.81
CA GLU A 99 17.77 -8.62 8.36
C GLU A 99 17.25 -7.82 7.16
N ASN A 100 17.78 -6.61 6.99
CA ASN A 100 17.33 -5.67 5.97
C ASN A 100 18.38 -5.59 4.86
N ASP A 101 18.30 -6.52 3.91
CA ASP A 101 19.26 -6.57 2.81
C ASP A 101 18.83 -5.69 1.63
N GLN A 102 17.55 -5.29 1.59
CA GLN A 102 16.98 -4.48 0.53
C GLN A 102 16.04 -3.40 1.07
N THR A 103 16.25 -2.17 0.61
CA THR A 103 15.38 -1.04 0.96
C THR A 103 14.00 -1.21 0.34
N CYS A 104 12.97 -1.31 1.18
CA CYS A 104 11.59 -1.31 0.70
C CYS A 104 11.22 0.06 0.13
N VAL A 105 10.99 0.13 -1.19
CA VAL A 105 10.62 1.38 -1.90
C VAL A 105 9.32 2.00 -1.34
N ALA A 106 8.35 1.17 -0.96
CA ALA A 106 7.09 1.65 -0.39
C ALA A 106 7.31 2.34 0.97
N CYS A 107 8.13 1.76 1.84
CA CYS A 107 8.53 2.39 3.09
C CYS A 107 9.28 3.68 2.84
N TYR A 108 10.29 3.64 1.97
CA TYR A 108 11.09 4.81 1.65
C TYR A 108 10.24 5.99 1.21
N LYS A 109 9.24 5.76 0.34
CA LYS A 109 8.31 6.80 -0.11
C LYS A 109 7.29 7.20 0.95
N GLY A 110 6.80 6.25 1.76
CA GLY A 110 5.79 6.50 2.80
C GLY A 110 6.34 7.20 4.04
N THR A 111 7.62 7.00 4.36
CA THR A 111 8.28 7.63 5.52
C THR A 111 9.09 8.87 5.15
N GLN A 112 9.03 9.32 3.89
CA GLN A 112 9.71 10.54 3.49
C GLN A 112 9.12 11.73 4.26
N PRO A 113 9.92 12.44 5.07
CA PRO A 113 9.45 13.64 5.72
C PRO A 113 9.13 14.66 4.63
N LYS A 114 7.97 15.32 4.75
CA LYS A 114 7.67 16.48 3.90
C LYS A 114 8.78 17.50 4.16
N PRO A 115 9.45 18.03 3.12
CA PRO A 115 10.44 19.08 3.31
C PRO A 115 9.80 20.25 4.06
N SER A 116 10.56 20.87 4.96
CA SER A 116 10.07 22.00 5.72
C SER A 116 9.62 23.12 4.77
N CYS A 117 8.46 23.71 5.06
CA CYS A 117 8.03 24.88 4.33
C CYS A 117 8.99 26.02 4.68
N LYS A 118 9.69 26.58 3.69
CA LYS A 118 10.55 27.74 3.92
C LYS A 118 9.69 28.91 4.38
N THR A 119 9.99 29.46 5.54
CA THR A 119 9.38 30.69 6.03
C THR A 119 9.81 31.85 5.13
N LYS A 120 8.87 32.66 4.65
CA LYS A 120 9.20 33.93 4.00
C LYS A 120 9.64 34.92 5.10
N THR A 121 10.87 35.40 5.04
CA THR A 121 11.42 36.38 5.98
C THR A 121 10.90 37.80 5.75
N VAL A 122 10.46 38.10 4.52
CA VAL A 122 9.90 39.40 4.15
C VAL A 122 8.50 39.16 3.60
N SER A 123 7.52 39.88 4.16
CA SER A 123 6.16 39.88 3.60
C SER A 123 6.18 40.56 2.24
N SER A 124 5.53 39.94 1.25
CA SER A 124 5.35 40.54 -0.08
C SER A 124 4.25 41.61 -0.12
N ILE A 125 3.66 41.92 1.04
CA ILE A 125 2.47 42.76 1.17
C ILE A 125 2.88 44.07 1.84
N SER A 126 2.57 45.18 1.16
CA SER A 126 3.00 46.52 1.52
C SER A 126 1.85 47.47 1.86
N GLN A 127 0.60 47.10 1.58
CA GLN A 127 -0.58 47.94 1.80
C GLN A 127 -1.78 47.14 2.33
N PRO A 128 -2.68 47.77 3.10
CA PRO A 128 -3.96 47.17 3.51
C PRO A 128 -4.78 46.69 2.30
N LEU A 129 -5.52 45.59 2.48
CA LEU A 129 -6.42 44.98 1.49
C LEU A 129 -5.71 44.40 0.24
N GLN A 130 -4.38 44.40 0.20
CA GLN A 130 -3.62 43.81 -0.92
C GLN A 130 -3.72 42.27 -0.95
N MET A 131 -3.84 41.63 0.21
CA MET A 131 -4.08 40.18 0.31
C MET A 131 -5.02 39.89 1.49
N LEU A 132 -6.14 39.25 1.16
CA LEU A 132 -7.12 38.79 2.15
C LEU A 132 -7.07 37.27 2.25
N HIS A 133 -6.95 36.77 3.47
CA HIS A 133 -7.14 35.36 3.78
C HIS A 133 -8.58 35.16 4.23
N MET A 134 -9.31 34.29 3.53
CA MET A 134 -10.69 33.97 3.86
C MET A 134 -10.77 32.52 4.27
N ASP A 135 -11.40 32.24 5.40
CA ASP A 135 -11.70 30.87 5.83
C ASP A 135 -13.16 30.75 6.22
N PHE A 136 -13.73 29.58 5.90
CA PHE A 136 -15.13 29.28 6.13
C PHE A 136 -15.24 28.05 7.03
N PHE A 137 -15.83 28.26 8.20
CA PHE A 137 -15.98 27.26 9.23
C PHE A 137 -17.47 26.94 9.49
N GLY A 138 -17.80 25.65 9.62
CA GLY A 138 -19.13 25.16 10.00
C GLY A 138 -19.67 24.03 9.09
N PRO A 139 -20.76 23.36 9.48
CA PRO A 139 -21.70 23.71 10.56
C PRO A 139 -21.17 23.41 11.98
N THR A 140 -21.37 24.34 12.92
CA THR A 140 -21.05 24.13 14.33
C THR A 140 -22.16 23.37 15.06
N PHE A 141 -21.78 22.55 16.05
CA PHE A 141 -22.75 21.83 16.89
C PHE A 141 -23.62 22.78 17.73
N VAL A 142 -23.01 23.87 18.22
CA VAL A 142 -23.71 24.91 18.98
C VAL A 142 -24.05 26.05 18.04
N LYS A 143 -25.33 26.41 18.00
CA LYS A 143 -25.84 27.58 17.28
C LYS A 143 -25.53 28.84 18.08
N THR A 144 -25.25 29.95 17.39
CA THR A 144 -25.25 31.26 18.03
C THR A 144 -26.65 31.63 18.54
N LEU A 145 -26.74 32.67 19.38
CA LEU A 145 -28.03 33.23 19.82
C LEU A 145 -28.99 33.54 18.66
N MET A 146 -28.44 33.93 17.51
CA MET A 146 -29.20 34.22 16.29
C MET A 146 -29.40 33.00 15.38
N LYS A 147 -29.22 31.79 15.89
CA LYS A 147 -29.36 30.52 15.16
C LYS A 147 -28.42 30.37 13.95
N LYS A 148 -27.28 31.07 13.96
CA LYS A 148 -26.23 30.95 12.93
C LYS A 148 -25.33 29.75 13.27
N MET A 149 -24.90 29.01 12.26
CA MET A 149 -24.11 27.75 12.40
C MET A 149 -22.80 27.79 11.63
N TYR A 150 -22.59 28.82 10.84
CA TYR A 150 -21.42 29.00 10.00
C TYR A 150 -20.73 30.31 10.36
N CYS A 151 -19.44 30.36 10.12
CA CYS A 151 -18.59 31.51 10.37
C CYS A 151 -17.69 31.72 9.15
N LEU A 152 -17.72 32.91 8.58
CA LEU A 152 -16.76 33.37 7.58
C LEU A 152 -15.81 34.34 8.27
N VAL A 153 -14.52 34.04 8.23
CA VAL A 153 -13.47 34.92 8.73
C VAL A 153 -12.70 35.46 7.54
N VAL A 154 -12.61 36.78 7.44
CA VAL A 154 -11.80 37.48 6.44
C VAL A 154 -10.73 38.23 7.19
N THR A 155 -9.46 37.93 6.93
CA THR A 155 -8.31 38.57 7.57
C THR A 155 -7.47 39.28 6.53
N ASP A 156 -7.22 40.57 6.75
CA ASP A 156 -6.24 41.32 5.98
C ASP A 156 -4.82 40.97 6.43
N ASP A 157 -3.99 40.54 5.50
CA ASP A 157 -2.63 40.10 5.83
C ASP A 157 -1.71 41.27 6.19
N TYR A 158 -1.98 42.49 5.71
CA TYR A 158 -1.15 43.64 6.09
C TYR A 158 -1.44 44.13 7.52
N SER A 159 -2.68 44.57 7.76
CA SER A 159 -3.12 45.16 9.02
C SER A 159 -3.39 44.14 10.12
N ARG A 160 -3.51 42.85 9.77
CA ARG A 160 -3.98 41.77 10.65
C ARG A 160 -5.40 41.96 11.17
N PHE A 161 -6.13 42.95 10.65
CA PHE A 161 -7.54 43.15 10.96
C PHE A 161 -8.36 41.98 10.43
N SER A 162 -9.30 41.50 11.23
CA SER A 162 -10.17 40.37 10.87
C SER A 162 -11.64 40.74 11.03
N TRP A 163 -12.41 40.53 9.96
CA TRP A 163 -13.86 40.60 9.97
C TRP A 163 -14.42 39.19 10.17
N VAL A 164 -15.41 39.07 11.05
CA VAL A 164 -16.06 37.81 11.38
C VAL A 164 -17.55 37.93 11.10
N PHE A 165 -18.06 37.07 10.23
CA PHE A 165 -19.47 37.04 9.84
C PHE A 165 -20.11 35.72 10.23
N PHE A 166 -21.21 35.77 10.97
CA PHE A 166 -21.98 34.58 11.34
C PHE A 166 -23.13 34.34 10.34
N LEU A 167 -23.21 33.13 9.79
CA LEU A 167 -24.17 32.76 8.74
C LEU A 167 -25.08 31.60 9.16
N ALA A 168 -26.34 31.63 8.71
CA ALA A 168 -27.29 30.56 8.97
C ALA A 168 -27.06 29.41 7.99
N THR A 169 -26.74 29.77 6.75
CA THR A 169 -26.52 28.86 5.62
C THR A 169 -25.31 29.33 4.81
N LYS A 170 -24.72 28.44 4.02
CA LYS A 170 -23.51 28.74 3.24
C LYS A 170 -23.77 29.78 2.13
N ASP A 171 -24.97 29.82 1.57
CA ASP A 171 -25.34 30.71 0.45
C ASP A 171 -25.40 32.20 0.83
N GLU A 172 -25.56 32.52 2.13
CA GLU A 172 -25.49 33.90 2.64
C GLU A 172 -24.13 34.56 2.32
N THR A 173 -23.06 33.78 2.16
CA THR A 173 -21.68 34.23 1.89
C THR A 173 -21.58 35.18 0.70
N ASN A 174 -22.30 34.88 -0.39
CA ASN A 174 -22.22 35.69 -1.62
C ASN A 174 -22.71 37.11 -1.38
N ARG A 175 -23.79 37.27 -0.60
CA ARG A 175 -24.35 38.59 -0.27
C ARG A 175 -23.38 39.39 0.59
N ILE A 176 -22.76 38.74 1.58
CA ILE A 176 -21.78 39.37 2.47
C ILE A 176 -20.54 39.83 1.69
N LEU A 177 -19.99 38.98 0.83
CA LEU A 177 -18.81 39.33 0.03
C LEU A 177 -19.09 40.44 -0.99
N LYS A 178 -20.33 40.54 -1.51
CA LYS A 178 -20.74 41.66 -2.36
C LYS A 178 -20.78 42.96 -1.58
N ALA A 179 -21.34 42.96 -0.37
CA ALA A 179 -21.36 44.15 0.49
C ALA A 179 -19.95 44.58 0.89
N PHE A 180 -19.10 43.62 1.26
CA PHE A 180 -17.72 43.84 1.69
C PHE A 180 -16.83 44.51 0.63
N LYS A 181 -17.09 44.29 -0.67
CA LYS A 181 -16.34 44.93 -1.76
C LYS A 181 -16.66 46.42 -1.97
N HIS A 182 -17.79 46.88 -1.44
CA HIS A 182 -18.29 48.25 -1.63
C HIS A 182 -18.12 49.13 -0.38
N GLU A 183 -17.49 48.59 0.66
CA GLU A 183 -17.14 49.26 1.91
C GLU A 183 -15.72 49.84 1.83
#